data_AF-A0A538TZ65-F1
#
_entry.id   AF-A0A538TZ65-F1
#
_cell.length_a   1.000
_cell.length_b   1.000
_cell.length_c   1.000
_cell.angle_alpha   90.00
_cell.angle_beta   90.00
_cell.angle_gamma   90.00
#
_symmetry.space_group_name_H-M   'P 1'
#
loop_
_entity.id
_entity.type
_entity.pdbx_description
1 polymer ?
#
loop_
_entity_poly.entity_id
_entity_poly.type
_entity_poly.pdbx_seq_one_letter_code
_entity_poly.pdbx_strand_id
1 'polypeptide(L)'
;MTESKTPASGTIENVSDTAFWVAMYRALESERPDAHFHDPFARRLAGARGEAMLRALRKRAMSWPLVVRTCLFDEILMRLVRDPGLGCVLNLAAGLDARPWRLALPETLEWIDV
;
A
#
# COMPACT_ATOMS: atom_id res chain seq x y z
N MET A 1 -31.83 -18.02 19.39
CA MET A 1 -30.72 -17.08 19.64
C MET A 1 -29.49 -17.66 18.98
N THR A 2 -29.22 -17.26 17.74
CA THR A 2 -28.00 -17.63 17.01
C THR A 2 -26.96 -16.55 17.28
N GLU A 3 -26.01 -16.81 18.17
CA GLU A 3 -24.80 -16.00 18.25
C GLU A 3 -23.96 -16.26 16.99
N SER A 4 -23.95 -15.26 16.11
CA SER A 4 -22.99 -15.16 15.02
C SER A 4 -21.61 -14.86 15.62
N LYS A 5 -20.76 -15.89 15.69
CA LYS A 5 -19.37 -15.76 16.12
C LYS A 5 -18.55 -15.22 14.94
N THR A 6 -18.31 -13.93 14.90
CA THR A 6 -17.37 -13.31 13.95
C THR A 6 -15.97 -13.89 14.17
N PRO A 7 -15.34 -14.56 13.20
CA PRO A 7 -13.91 -14.78 13.28
C PRO A 7 -13.23 -13.58 12.61
N ALA A 8 -12.68 -12.68 13.41
CA ALA A 8 -11.55 -11.87 12.97
C ALA A 8 -10.32 -12.79 12.83
N SER A 9 -10.38 -13.73 11.88
CA SER A 9 -9.28 -14.63 11.55
C SER A 9 -8.16 -13.80 10.93
N GLY A 10 -7.03 -13.67 11.63
CA GLY A 10 -5.81 -13.05 11.09
C GLY A 10 -5.02 -13.97 10.16
N THR A 11 -5.70 -14.93 9.53
CA THR A 11 -5.15 -15.84 8.55
C THR A 11 -5.21 -15.19 7.18
N ILE A 12 -4.16 -15.35 6.38
CA ILE A 12 -4.15 -14.91 4.97
C ILE A 12 -4.99 -15.93 4.21
N GLU A 13 -6.16 -15.53 3.75
CA GLU A 13 -7.12 -16.39 3.05
C GLU A 13 -7.18 -16.00 1.57
N ASN A 14 -6.94 -14.72 1.24
CA ASN A 14 -7.03 -14.18 -0.13
C ASN A 14 -5.88 -13.19 -0.43
N VAL A 15 -5.63 -12.90 -1.71
CA VAL A 15 -4.63 -11.88 -2.14
C VAL A 15 -4.89 -10.53 -1.48
N SER A 16 -6.17 -10.16 -1.32
CA SER A 16 -6.60 -8.92 -0.66
C SER A 16 -6.09 -8.79 0.79
N ASP A 17 -5.90 -9.90 1.51
CA ASP A 17 -5.39 -9.87 2.89
C ASP A 17 -3.95 -9.33 2.95
N THR A 18 -3.14 -9.67 1.95
CA THR A 18 -1.78 -9.14 1.83
C THR A 18 -1.80 -7.65 1.45
N ALA A 19 -2.78 -7.20 0.66
CA ALA A 19 -2.92 -5.79 0.30
C ALA A 19 -3.25 -4.92 1.53
N PHE A 20 -4.18 -5.35 2.39
CA PHE A 20 -4.49 -4.67 3.65
C PHE A 20 -3.28 -4.61 4.59
N TRP A 21 -2.52 -5.70 4.65
CA TRP A 21 -1.31 -5.78 5.47
C TRP A 21 -0.22 -4.80 4.99
N VAL A 22 0.03 -4.77 3.68
CA VAL A 22 0.99 -3.82 3.08
C VAL A 22 0.54 -2.38 3.30
N ALA A 23 -0.74 -2.07 3.07
CA ALA A 23 -1.27 -0.73 3.31
C ALA A 23 -1.10 -0.32 4.77
N MET A 24 -1.27 -1.24 5.73
CA MET A 24 -1.04 -0.96 7.14
C MET A 24 0.42 -0.58 7.43
N TYR A 25 1.40 -1.26 6.83
CA TYR A 25 2.80 -0.86 7.00
C TYR A 25 3.13 0.49 6.38
N ARG A 26 2.53 0.84 5.24
CA ARG A 26 2.70 2.19 4.66
C ARG A 26 2.09 3.27 5.56
N ALA A 27 0.96 2.97 6.21
CA ALA A 27 0.36 3.87 7.19
C ALA A 27 1.29 4.10 8.39
N LEU A 28 1.83 3.02 8.95
CA LEU A 28 2.77 3.10 10.07
C LEU A 28 4.05 3.85 9.71
N GLU A 29 4.59 3.65 8.51
CA GLU A 29 5.74 4.42 8.03
C GLU A 29 5.40 5.91 7.92
N SER A 30 4.27 6.25 7.31
CA SER A 30 3.84 7.64 7.07
C SER A 30 3.61 8.44 8.35
N GLU A 31 3.32 7.76 9.47
CA GLU A 31 3.09 8.35 10.78
C GLU A 31 4.37 8.57 11.58
N ARG A 32 5.51 8.07 11.11
CA ARG A 32 6.79 8.30 11.76
C ARG A 32 7.23 9.75 11.57
N PRO A 33 7.86 10.37 12.58
CA PRO A 33 8.48 11.70 12.41
C PRO A 33 9.61 11.72 11.38
N ASP A 34 10.29 10.59 11.18
CA ASP A 34 11.42 10.39 10.27
C ASP A 34 11.05 9.53 9.05
N ALA A 35 9.77 9.55 8.65
CA ALA A 35 9.24 8.72 7.56
C ALA A 35 10.02 8.90 6.24
N HIS A 36 10.28 7.79 5.56
CA HIS A 36 10.91 7.83 4.23
C HIS A 36 9.95 8.29 3.13
N PHE A 37 8.65 8.13 3.34
CA PHE A 37 7.59 8.62 2.45
C PHE A 37 6.30 8.86 3.23
N HIS A 38 5.36 9.58 2.61
CA HIS A 38 4.01 9.77 3.14
C HIS A 38 2.96 9.25 2.15
N ASP A 39 2.13 8.31 2.62
CA ASP A 39 0.93 7.83 1.96
C ASP A 39 -0.29 8.20 2.83
N PRO A 40 -0.96 9.34 2.55
CA PRO A 40 -2.07 9.82 3.37
C PRO A 40 -3.32 8.94 3.28
N PHE A 41 -3.39 8.04 2.29
CA PHE A 41 -4.54 7.16 2.08
C PHE A 41 -4.37 5.81 2.76
N ALA A 42 -3.13 5.39 3.02
CA ALA A 42 -2.78 4.07 3.55
C ALA A 42 -3.59 3.67 4.80
N ARG A 43 -3.72 4.57 5.79
CA ARG A 43 -4.46 4.30 7.03
C ARG A 43 -5.92 3.97 6.76
N ARG A 44 -6.57 4.78 5.92
CA ARG A 44 -7.98 4.60 5.55
C ARG A 44 -8.19 3.34 4.71
N LEU A 45 -7.29 3.06 3.77
CA LEU A 45 -7.36 1.89 2.90
C LEU A 45 -7.12 0.58 3.67
N ALA A 46 -6.18 0.58 4.63
CA ALA A 46 -5.85 -0.61 5.40
C ALA A 46 -6.96 -0.99 6.39
N GLY A 47 -7.54 0.01 7.08
CA GLY A 47 -8.67 -0.14 7.99
C GLY A 47 -8.47 -1.20 9.09
N ALA A 48 -9.58 -1.64 9.68
CA ALA A 48 -9.59 -2.62 10.77
C ALA A 48 -9.00 -3.99 10.36
N ARG A 49 -9.12 -4.36 9.09
CA ARG A 49 -8.59 -5.63 8.55
C ARG A 49 -7.06 -5.64 8.54
N GLY A 50 -6.43 -4.57 8.06
CA GLY A 50 -4.97 -4.42 8.08
C GLY A 50 -4.42 -4.45 9.50
N GLU A 51 -5.13 -3.86 10.47
CA GLU A 51 -4.72 -3.91 11.87
C GLU A 51 -4.82 -5.30 12.47
N ALA A 52 -5.91 -6.02 12.18
CA ALA A 52 -6.09 -7.39 12.63
C ALA A 52 -4.98 -8.29 12.08
N MET A 53 -4.61 -8.11 10.80
CA MET A 53 -3.51 -8.85 10.16
C MET A 53 -2.16 -8.55 10.82
N LEU A 54 -1.88 -7.27 11.09
CA LEU A 54 -0.66 -6.85 11.79
C LEU A 54 -0.57 -7.46 13.20
N ARG A 55 -1.68 -7.51 13.94
CA ARG A 55 -1.73 -8.12 15.28
C ARG A 55 -1.52 -9.64 15.24
N ALA A 56 -2.04 -10.31 14.22
CA ALA A 56 -1.93 -11.77 14.08
C ALA A 56 -0.52 -12.21 13.67
N LEU A 57 0.17 -11.40 12.88
CA LEU A 57 1.54 -11.69 12.44
C LEU A 57 2.53 -11.36 13.58
N ARG A 58 2.82 -12.37 14.39
CA ARG A 58 3.69 -12.31 15.60
C ARG A 58 5.11 -11.77 15.38
N LYS A 59 5.55 -11.57 14.13
CA LYS A 59 6.87 -11.02 13.78
C LYS A 59 6.71 -9.64 13.12
N ARG A 60 6.87 -8.58 13.92
CA ARG A 60 7.09 -7.18 13.46
C ARG A 60 8.34 -7.01 12.56
N ALA A 61 9.15 -8.04 12.41
CA ALA A 61 10.55 -7.96 11.96
C ALA A 61 10.76 -7.82 10.43
N MET A 62 9.72 -7.58 9.63
CA MET A 62 9.84 -7.49 8.16
C MET A 62 9.10 -6.28 7.56
N SER A 63 9.03 -5.16 8.29
CA SER A 63 8.44 -3.92 7.75
C SER A 63 9.35 -3.23 6.74
N TRP A 64 10.67 -3.25 6.99
CA TRP A 64 11.64 -2.50 6.18
C TRP A 64 11.64 -2.87 4.69
N PRO A 65 11.48 -4.14 4.24
CA PRO A 65 11.44 -4.44 2.81
C PRO A 65 10.21 -3.83 2.14
N LEU A 66 9.08 -3.71 2.86
CA LEU A 66 7.87 -3.09 2.33
C LEU A 66 8.04 -1.57 2.19
N VAL A 67 8.72 -0.95 3.15
CA VAL A 67 9.06 0.48 3.12
C VAL A 67 10.01 0.76 1.96
N VAL A 68 11.14 0.05 1.89
CA VAL A 68 12.13 0.21 0.81
C VAL A 68 11.50 -0.06 -0.56
N ARG A 69 10.64 -1.09 -0.67
CA ARG A 69 9.89 -1.34 -1.90
C ARG A 69 9.06 -0.13 -2.30
N THR A 70 8.35 0.53 -1.37
CA THR A 70 7.60 1.73 -1.70
C THR A 70 8.52 2.86 -2.20
N CYS A 71 9.60 3.16 -1.47
CA CYS A 71 10.56 4.19 -1.85
C CYS A 71 11.16 3.96 -3.24
N LEU A 72 11.63 2.74 -3.50
CA LEU A 72 12.32 2.40 -4.75
C LEU A 72 11.39 2.58 -5.96
N PHE A 73 10.17 2.07 -5.87
CA PHE A 73 9.22 2.20 -6.98
C PHE A 73 8.75 3.65 -7.17
N ASP A 74 8.62 4.42 -6.09
CA ASP A 74 8.32 5.86 -6.20
C ASP A 74 9.46 6.59 -6.91
N GLU A 75 10.71 6.32 -6.56
CA GLU A 75 11.87 6.93 -7.20
C GLU A 75 11.95 6.57 -8.69
N ILE A 76 11.76 5.29 -9.03
CA ILE A 76 11.74 4.80 -10.41
C ILE A 76 10.63 5.53 -11.20
N LEU A 77 9.41 5.57 -10.67
CA LEU A 77 8.29 6.24 -11.35
C LEU A 77 8.56 7.74 -11.51
N MET A 78 8.95 8.43 -10.45
CA MET A 78 9.23 9.87 -10.48
C MET A 78 10.40 10.24 -11.40
N ARG A 79 11.30 9.30 -11.69
CA ARG A 79 12.33 9.46 -12.71
C ARG A 79 11.78 9.25 -14.12
N LEU A 80 10.98 8.21 -14.34
CA LEU A 80 10.46 7.85 -15.65
C LEU A 80 9.41 8.84 -16.17
N VAL A 81 8.52 9.34 -15.31
CA VAL A 81 7.45 10.28 -15.70
C VAL A 81 7.94 11.67 -16.08
N ARG A 82 9.26 11.93 -15.97
CA ARG A 82 9.89 13.15 -16.48
C ARG A 82 10.17 13.06 -17.98
N ASP A 83 10.17 11.87 -18.56
CA ASP A 83 10.32 11.68 -20.01
C ASP A 83 9.00 12.07 -20.71
N PRO A 84 8.99 13.09 -21.59
CA PRO A 84 7.80 13.49 -22.33
C PRO A 84 7.24 12.38 -23.24
N GLY A 85 8.04 11.34 -23.55
CA GLY A 85 7.62 10.18 -24.33
C GLY A 85 6.81 9.14 -23.53
N LEU A 86 6.81 9.20 -22.19
CA LEU A 86 6.05 8.27 -21.36
C LEU A 86 4.59 8.74 -21.22
N GLY A 87 3.70 8.11 -21.98
CA GLY A 87 2.27 8.44 -21.96
C GLY A 87 1.39 7.59 -21.03
N CYS A 88 1.86 6.43 -20.59
CA CYS A 88 1.01 5.46 -19.87
C CYS A 88 1.81 4.64 -18.84
N VAL A 89 1.19 4.37 -17.68
CA VAL A 89 1.66 3.44 -16.65
C VAL A 89 0.60 2.37 -16.40
N LEU A 90 1.00 1.10 -16.54
CA LEU A 90 0.19 -0.07 -16.19
C LEU A 90 0.66 -0.65 -14.86
N ASN A 91 -0.18 -0.55 -13.84
CA ASN A 91 0.07 -1.04 -12.49
C ASN A 91 -0.65 -2.37 -12.27
N LEU A 92 0.12 -3.47 -12.38
CA LEU A 92 -0.41 -4.82 -12.28
C LEU A 92 -0.59 -5.26 -10.82
N ALA A 93 -1.73 -5.89 -10.54
CA ALA A 93 -2.11 -6.28 -9.17
C ALA A 93 -2.07 -5.07 -8.23
N ALA A 94 -2.66 -3.96 -8.68
CA ALA A 94 -2.56 -2.65 -8.03
C ALA A 94 -3.04 -2.68 -6.57
N GLY A 95 -4.04 -3.52 -6.27
CA GLY A 95 -4.52 -3.76 -4.92
C GLY A 95 -4.92 -2.45 -4.22
N LEU A 96 -4.18 -2.07 -3.18
CA LEU A 96 -4.39 -0.83 -2.43
C LEU A 96 -3.25 0.16 -2.65
N ASP A 97 -2.60 0.14 -3.81
CA ASP A 97 -1.63 1.16 -4.20
C ASP A 97 -2.33 2.51 -4.35
N ALA A 98 -1.72 3.57 -3.82
CA ALA A 98 -2.27 4.92 -3.83
C ALA A 98 -1.39 5.90 -4.64
N ARG A 99 -0.40 5.41 -5.39
CA ARG A 99 0.53 6.24 -6.18
C ARG A 99 -0.14 7.26 -7.10
N PRO A 100 -1.18 6.92 -7.90
CA PRO A 100 -1.87 7.89 -8.74
C PRO A 100 -2.39 9.12 -7.98
N TRP A 101 -2.75 8.91 -6.72
CA TRP A 101 -3.38 9.93 -5.89
C TRP A 101 -2.40 10.70 -5.00
N ARG A 102 -1.15 10.24 -4.84
CA ARG A 102 -0.18 10.87 -3.94
C ARG A 102 1.12 11.32 -4.60
N LEU A 103 1.46 10.79 -5.78
CA LEU A 103 2.65 11.21 -6.52
C LEU A 103 2.32 12.41 -7.42
N ALA A 104 3.31 13.27 -7.65
CA ALA A 104 3.17 14.42 -8.54
C ALA A 104 3.36 13.98 -10.00
N LEU A 105 2.32 13.36 -10.56
CA LEU A 105 2.30 12.84 -11.92
C LEU A 105 1.85 13.91 -12.92
N PRO A 106 2.33 13.89 -14.18
CA PRO A 106 1.81 14.75 -15.23
C PRO A 106 0.31 14.51 -15.47
N GLU A 107 -0.47 15.57 -15.69
CA GLU A 107 -1.92 15.46 -15.95
C GLU A 107 -2.25 14.68 -17.23
N THR A 108 -1.31 14.61 -18.16
CA THR A 108 -1.44 13.86 -19.42
C THR A 108 -1.08 12.39 -19.30
N LEU A 109 -0.55 11.94 -18.15
CA LEU A 109 -0.15 10.55 -17.95
C LEU A 109 -1.39 9.69 -17.71
N GLU A 110 -1.58 8.67 -18.57
CA GLU A 110 -2.60 7.66 -18.35
C GLU A 110 -2.12 6.66 -17.29
N TRP A 111 -2.94 6.40 -16.27
CA TRP A 111 -2.65 5.38 -15.25
C TRP A 111 -3.74 4.31 -15.26
N ILE A 112 -3.32 3.06 -15.43
CA ILE A 112 -4.20 1.90 -15.51
C ILE A 112 -3.85 0.93 -14.38
N ASP A 113 -4.82 0.66 -13.50
CA ASP A 113 -4.72 -0.36 -12.46
C ASP A 113 -5.41 -1.65 -12.92
N VAL A 114 -4.76 -2.80 -12.71
CA VAL A 114 -5.29 -4.16 -12.99
C VAL A 114 -5.33 -5.01 -11.72
#